data_AF-A0A1U8MBN3-F1
#
_entry.id   AF-A0A1U8MBN3-F1
#
_cell.length_a   1.000
_cell.length_b   1.000
_cell.length_c   1.000
_cell.angle_alpha   90.00
_cell.angle_beta   90.00
_cell.angle_gamma   90.00
#
_symmetry.space_group_name_H-M   'P 1'
#
loop_
_entity.id
_entity.type
_entity.pdbx_description
1 polymer ?
#
loop_
_entity_poly.entity_id
_entity_poly.type
_entity_poly.pdbx_seq_one_letter_code
_entity_poly.pdbx_strand_id
1 'polypeptide(L)'
;MAASSSSSPQTDTCLNFITHLLKALKDAMMNAFFHDEKPEQPSQALPQAIASSSSSTRLKHQVFLSFRGEDTRLNFTAHLLKALKDKGMNVFFDEETLEKGKQLSQALSRAIAASNLSIIVLSVDYPSSQSSLAELSDIMHRKDTQGHIVLPIFYHVDPSHVRNLGGSFKTSFIHHESNRLHQVQRWKTAFAEIGKLKGWHIEGGKFDRPETEYIKDIVEYVIKKLMSSKFRSASAELIGIDDQKKTILRLIEKEDSRLIGLWGQGGIGKTTLSDVIYNEISYKYEDNCFLLNVREKLKKQGMESLRNELLSKLLNQAIHVDTPSIGSTLIQERLSNKRVLVVLDDVNDSDQIDCFGVKHFGDGSKIIVTSRDRQVLKNGGVDKIHEVKMLNKDDSLQLFSTFAFKLLNPAADFRDLSNKFIAYARGSPLALRVLGSKLYKKSRKEWESEVDKLKEYDQPKISQILRSSFDDLDEVEKNIFLDIAIFFKGTCKKDVEEILSCCYKGAVCGISNLIDKCLLDSTSYDGGILMHDMLEEMGKDIVRKESIDPGKRSRLWSAKDVYQVLSYNKGMKKTE
;
A
#
# COMPACT_ATOMS: atom_id res chain seq x y z
N MET A 1 74.55 -3.53 -7.10
CA MET A 1 73.52 -4.36 -7.76
C MET A 1 72.24 -3.57 -7.75
N ALA A 2 71.82 -3.11 -8.93
CA ALA A 2 70.56 -2.41 -9.13
C ALA A 2 69.41 -3.41 -9.19
N ALA A 3 68.28 -3.08 -8.56
CA ALA A 3 67.00 -3.76 -8.76
C ALA A 3 66.00 -2.74 -9.29
N SER A 4 65.65 -2.90 -10.55
CA SER A 4 64.66 -2.14 -11.31
C SER A 4 63.24 -2.51 -10.86
N SER A 5 62.48 -1.54 -10.37
CA SER A 5 61.04 -1.64 -10.20
C SER A 5 60.34 -1.42 -11.55
N SER A 6 59.83 -2.48 -12.15
CA SER A 6 58.98 -2.41 -13.34
C SER A 6 57.57 -1.94 -12.95
N SER A 7 57.22 -0.70 -13.28
CA SER A 7 55.82 -0.28 -13.39
C SER A 7 55.17 -1.01 -14.56
N SER A 8 53.94 -1.49 -14.38
CA SER A 8 53.17 -2.18 -15.41
C SER A 8 52.76 -1.21 -16.54
N PRO A 9 52.78 -1.62 -17.83
CA PRO A 9 52.38 -0.75 -18.95
C PRO A 9 50.92 -0.23 -18.89
N GLN A 10 50.05 -0.86 -18.10
CA GLN A 10 48.64 -0.48 -17.96
C GLN A 10 48.46 0.81 -17.12
N THR A 11 49.31 1.06 -16.11
CA THR A 11 49.20 2.25 -15.26
C THR A 11 49.57 3.54 -16.00
N ASP A 12 50.53 3.47 -16.94
CA ASP A 12 50.94 4.64 -17.73
C ASP A 12 49.92 5.00 -18.81
N THR A 13 49.11 4.03 -19.27
CA THR A 13 48.09 4.25 -20.29
C THR A 13 46.84 4.94 -19.70
N CYS A 14 46.41 4.53 -18.50
CA CYS A 14 45.33 5.19 -17.76
C CYS A 14 45.69 6.63 -17.37
N LEU A 15 46.93 6.86 -16.89
CA LEU A 15 47.36 8.19 -16.47
C LEU A 15 47.38 9.17 -17.67
N ASN A 16 47.84 8.72 -18.84
CA ASN A 16 47.83 9.52 -20.06
C ASN A 16 46.42 9.83 -20.57
N PHE A 17 45.49 8.88 -20.47
CA PHE A 17 44.09 9.09 -20.84
C PHE A 17 43.40 10.14 -19.95
N ILE A 18 43.59 10.04 -18.63
CA ILE A 18 43.06 11.01 -17.66
C ILE A 18 43.65 12.40 -17.90
N THR A 19 44.94 12.49 -18.18
CA THR A 19 45.62 13.78 -18.44
C THR A 19 45.10 14.45 -19.72
N HIS A 20 44.84 13.66 -20.77
CA HIS A 20 44.25 14.17 -22.01
C HIS A 20 42.78 14.59 -21.85
N LEU A 21 41.99 13.83 -21.08
CA LEU A 21 40.59 14.14 -20.79
C LEU A 21 40.46 15.44 -19.98
N LEU A 22 41.31 15.61 -18.95
CA LEU A 22 41.35 16.83 -18.13
C LEU A 22 41.75 18.07 -18.93
N LYS A 23 42.65 17.91 -19.92
CA LYS A 23 43.04 19.00 -20.83
C LYS A 23 41.89 19.39 -21.76
N ALA A 24 41.19 18.41 -22.33
CA ALA A 24 40.04 18.66 -23.20
C ALA A 24 38.86 19.31 -22.46
N LEU A 25 38.59 18.90 -21.22
CA LEU A 25 37.57 19.50 -20.35
C LEU A 25 37.89 20.96 -19.99
N LYS A 26 39.16 21.26 -19.69
CA LYS A 26 39.63 22.62 -19.41
C LYS A 26 39.43 23.55 -20.61
N ASP A 27 39.71 23.05 -21.81
CA ASP A 27 39.61 23.83 -23.05
C ASP A 27 38.13 24.04 -23.48
N ALA A 28 37.25 23.07 -23.20
CA ALA A 28 35.81 23.19 -23.47
C ALA A 28 35.09 24.16 -22.51
N MET A 29 35.48 24.20 -21.23
CA MET A 29 34.83 25.06 -20.22
C MET A 29 35.16 26.54 -20.36
N MET A 30 36.31 26.89 -20.95
CA MET A 30 36.70 28.30 -21.16
C MET A 30 35.90 29.01 -22.25
N ASN A 31 35.20 28.27 -23.13
CA ASN A 31 34.55 28.83 -24.32
C ASN A 31 33.05 29.14 -24.15
N ALA A 32 32.42 28.86 -22.99
CA ALA A 32 30.96 28.82 -22.87
C ALA A 32 30.28 29.98 -22.09
N PHE A 33 30.99 31.02 -21.62
CA PHE A 33 30.40 32.02 -20.71
C PHE A 33 30.54 33.48 -21.18
N PHE A 34 29.60 33.95 -22.01
CA PHE A 34 29.16 35.36 -22.06
C PHE A 34 27.70 35.44 -22.54
N HIS A 35 26.77 35.74 -21.61
CA HIS A 35 25.76 36.81 -21.69
C HIS A 35 24.77 36.72 -20.51
N ASP A 36 24.43 37.88 -19.96
CA ASP A 36 23.74 38.15 -18.70
C ASP A 36 22.60 39.19 -18.93
N GLU A 37 21.79 39.43 -17.89
CA GLU A 37 20.68 40.43 -17.70
C GLU A 37 19.25 40.04 -18.10
N LYS A 38 18.14 40.42 -17.42
CA LYS A 38 17.75 40.94 -16.07
C LYS A 38 16.19 40.93 -15.99
N PRO A 39 15.55 41.10 -14.80
CA PRO A 39 14.09 40.93 -14.60
C PRO A 39 13.30 42.23 -14.35
N GLU A 40 11.97 42.20 -14.56
CA GLU A 40 11.01 43.26 -14.14
C GLU A 40 9.88 42.73 -13.21
N GLN A 41 9.31 43.64 -12.43
CA GLN A 41 8.47 43.46 -11.23
C GLN A 41 7.11 44.24 -11.36
N PRO A 42 6.16 44.25 -10.38
CA PRO A 42 4.82 43.65 -10.51
C PRO A 42 3.62 44.62 -10.29
N SER A 43 2.37 44.12 -10.36
CA SER A 43 1.16 44.90 -9.99
C SER A 43 0.04 44.08 -9.31
N GLN A 44 -0.20 44.43 -8.02
CA GLN A 44 -1.42 44.56 -7.17
C GLN A 44 -2.74 43.73 -7.33
N ALA A 45 -3.01 42.92 -6.28
CA ALA A 45 -4.12 42.82 -5.29
C ALA A 45 -5.67 42.78 -5.60
N LEU A 46 -6.28 41.63 -5.19
CA LEU A 46 -7.54 41.35 -4.42
C LEU A 46 -8.94 41.72 -5.00
N PRO A 47 -10.09 41.07 -4.60
CA PRO A 47 -10.37 40.34 -3.34
C PRO A 47 -11.20 39.02 -3.35
N GLN A 48 -11.03 38.27 -2.24
CA GLN A 48 -11.91 37.38 -1.45
C GLN A 48 -13.17 36.69 -2.04
N ALA A 49 -13.25 35.36 -1.84
CA ALA A 49 -14.50 34.60 -1.88
C ALA A 49 -14.59 33.54 -0.75
N ILE A 50 -15.41 33.90 0.24
CA ILE A 50 -16.38 33.13 1.05
C ILE A 50 -16.20 31.60 1.14
N ALA A 51 -15.93 31.15 2.37
CA ALA A 51 -15.98 29.76 2.79
C ALA A 51 -17.42 29.20 2.71
N SER A 52 -17.56 27.99 2.14
CA SER A 52 -18.78 27.19 2.28
C SER A 52 -18.49 25.90 3.05
N SER A 53 -19.42 25.67 3.97
CA SER A 53 -19.53 24.70 5.04
C SER A 53 -19.16 23.24 4.71
N SER A 54 -18.45 22.63 5.66
CA SER A 54 -18.32 21.19 5.80
C SER A 54 -19.70 20.53 5.90
N SER A 55 -19.99 19.60 4.99
CA SER A 55 -21.18 18.76 5.05
C SER A 55 -21.20 17.95 6.33
N SER A 56 -22.30 18.04 7.06
CA SER A 56 -22.62 17.25 8.24
C SER A 56 -22.38 15.75 8.00
N THR A 57 -21.65 15.14 8.93
CA THR A 57 -21.45 13.69 9.01
C THR A 57 -22.81 13.01 9.21
N ARG A 58 -23.43 12.53 8.13
CA ARG A 58 -24.61 11.66 8.21
C ARG A 58 -24.23 10.43 9.06
N LEU A 59 -24.96 10.19 10.14
CA LEU A 59 -24.86 8.98 10.94
C LEU A 59 -25.00 7.76 10.01
N LYS A 60 -23.89 7.06 9.74
CA LYS A 60 -23.88 5.80 8.99
C LYS A 60 -24.03 4.66 9.99
N HIS A 61 -25.15 3.93 9.91
CA HIS A 61 -25.29 2.66 10.59
C HIS A 61 -24.42 1.62 9.88
N GLN A 62 -23.87 0.65 10.61
CA GLN A 62 -23.02 -0.39 10.04
C GLN A 62 -23.83 -1.65 9.74
N VAL A 63 -24.77 -1.97 10.64
CA VAL A 63 -25.65 -3.13 10.55
C VAL A 63 -27.10 -2.67 10.68
N PHE A 64 -27.98 -3.20 9.84
CA PHE A 64 -29.43 -3.09 9.98
C PHE A 64 -30.00 -4.42 10.45
N LEU A 65 -30.77 -4.45 11.54
CA LEU A 65 -31.49 -5.64 12.00
C LEU A 65 -32.95 -5.58 11.56
N SER A 66 -33.38 -6.53 10.74
CA SER A 66 -34.80 -6.75 10.42
C SER A 66 -35.29 -8.00 11.13
N PHE A 67 -36.41 -7.89 11.83
CA PHE A 67 -36.99 -8.97 12.63
C PHE A 67 -38.49 -8.73 12.85
N ARG A 68 -39.20 -9.74 13.36
CA ARG A 68 -40.56 -9.58 13.86
C ARG A 68 -40.50 -9.26 15.34
N GLY A 69 -40.98 -8.08 15.72
CA GLY A 69 -40.89 -7.59 17.09
C GLY A 69 -41.53 -8.54 18.11
N GLU A 70 -42.72 -9.02 17.80
CA GLU A 70 -43.54 -9.86 18.66
C GLU A 70 -42.91 -11.24 18.91
N ASP A 71 -42.06 -11.71 17.99
CA ASP A 71 -41.49 -13.04 18.05
C ASP A 71 -40.13 -13.03 18.75
N THR A 72 -39.27 -12.07 18.40
CA THR A 72 -37.84 -12.14 18.73
C THR A 72 -37.25 -10.92 19.44
N ARG A 73 -38.01 -9.83 19.66
CA ARG A 73 -37.49 -8.56 20.19
C ARG A 73 -36.85 -8.69 21.56
N LEU A 74 -37.45 -9.47 22.46
CA LEU A 74 -37.05 -9.56 23.87
C LEU A 74 -36.16 -10.76 24.19
N ASN A 75 -35.88 -11.62 23.21
CA ASN A 75 -35.09 -12.85 23.38
C ASN A 75 -33.83 -12.82 22.50
N PHE A 76 -33.68 -13.75 21.55
CA PHE A 76 -32.59 -13.86 20.58
C PHE A 76 -32.16 -12.51 19.97
N THR A 77 -33.08 -11.66 19.50
CA THR A 77 -32.69 -10.40 18.84
C THR A 77 -32.11 -9.39 19.82
N ALA A 78 -32.62 -9.33 21.07
CA ALA A 78 -32.02 -8.49 22.11
C ALA A 78 -30.60 -8.94 22.45
N HIS A 79 -30.37 -10.24 22.57
CA HIS A 79 -29.04 -10.80 22.82
C HIS A 79 -28.08 -10.57 21.66
N LEU A 80 -28.54 -10.74 20.42
CA LEU A 80 -27.75 -10.43 19.22
C LEU A 80 -27.41 -8.93 19.14
N LEU A 81 -28.38 -8.04 19.37
CA LEU A 81 -28.15 -6.60 19.41
C LEU A 81 -27.10 -6.23 20.45
N LYS A 82 -27.22 -6.77 21.67
CA LYS A 82 -26.27 -6.54 22.74
C LYS A 82 -24.88 -7.02 22.34
N ALA A 83 -24.75 -8.25 21.85
CA ALA A 83 -23.45 -8.80 21.45
C ALA A 83 -22.79 -8.00 20.32
N LEU A 84 -23.57 -7.47 19.37
CA LEU A 84 -23.06 -6.58 18.32
C LEU A 84 -22.59 -5.23 18.89
N LYS A 85 -23.38 -4.63 19.81
CA LYS A 85 -23.05 -3.36 20.49
C LYS A 85 -21.84 -3.50 21.43
N ASP A 86 -21.70 -4.61 22.15
CA ASP A 86 -20.56 -4.92 23.02
C ASP A 86 -19.24 -5.01 22.23
N LYS A 87 -19.31 -5.29 20.92
CA LYS A 87 -18.19 -5.24 19.98
C LYS A 87 -18.01 -3.88 19.29
N GLY A 88 -18.74 -2.85 19.74
CA GLY A 88 -18.63 -1.48 19.25
C GLY A 88 -19.30 -1.21 17.90
N MET A 89 -20.21 -2.08 17.43
CA MET A 89 -20.89 -1.85 16.16
C MET A 89 -22.06 -0.86 16.29
N ASN A 90 -22.17 0.04 15.31
CA ASN A 90 -23.33 0.90 15.17
C ASN A 90 -24.46 0.13 14.48
N VAL A 91 -25.38 -0.41 15.27
CA VAL A 91 -26.52 -1.20 14.78
C VAL A 91 -27.76 -0.32 14.74
N PHE A 92 -28.40 -0.23 13.58
CA PHE A 92 -29.77 0.25 13.50
C PHE A 92 -30.71 -0.84 14.02
N PHE A 93 -31.40 -0.50 15.10
CA PHE A 93 -32.41 -1.32 15.73
C PHE A 93 -33.65 -0.44 15.86
N ASP A 94 -34.78 -0.95 15.40
CA ASP A 94 -36.07 -0.24 15.46
C ASP A 94 -36.55 -0.18 16.92
N GLU A 95 -35.94 0.71 17.71
CA GLU A 95 -36.51 1.20 18.95
C GLU A 95 -37.71 2.08 18.58
N GLU A 96 -38.82 1.94 19.30
CA GLU A 96 -40.06 2.74 19.17
C GLU A 96 -39.87 4.26 19.44
N THR A 97 -38.63 4.76 19.40
CA THR A 97 -38.20 6.13 19.67
C THR A 97 -37.67 6.86 18.44
N LEU A 98 -38.14 6.53 17.23
CA LEU A 98 -38.07 7.48 16.12
C LEU A 98 -38.82 8.77 16.54
N GLU A 99 -38.16 9.93 16.44
CA GLU A 99 -38.71 11.24 16.82
C GLU A 99 -40.18 11.36 16.41
N LYS A 100 -41.07 11.46 17.41
CA LYS A 100 -42.53 11.53 17.21
C LYS A 100 -42.85 12.55 16.12
N GLY A 101 -43.35 12.09 14.96
CA GLY A 101 -43.76 12.93 13.84
C GLY A 101 -43.14 12.64 12.46
N LYS A 102 -42.15 11.75 12.33
CA LYS A 102 -41.63 11.31 11.01
C LYS A 102 -42.38 10.10 10.45
N GLN A 103 -42.61 10.04 9.14
CA GLN A 103 -43.15 8.84 8.47
C GLN A 103 -42.17 7.66 8.64
N LEU A 104 -42.60 6.65 9.40
CA LEU A 104 -41.87 5.43 9.77
C LEU A 104 -41.19 4.74 8.56
N SER A 105 -41.89 4.65 7.44
CA SER A 105 -41.39 4.01 6.21
C SER A 105 -40.19 4.71 5.58
N GLN A 106 -40.14 6.04 5.61
CA GLN A 106 -39.02 6.81 5.03
C GLN A 106 -37.77 6.77 5.91
N ALA A 107 -37.92 6.62 7.23
CA ALA A 107 -36.80 6.48 8.15
C ALA A 107 -36.13 5.12 8.00
N LEU A 108 -36.93 4.05 7.94
CA LEU A 108 -36.46 2.67 7.72
C LEU A 108 -35.75 2.53 6.36
N SER A 109 -36.34 3.06 5.29
CA SER A 109 -35.71 3.07 3.97
C SER A 109 -34.35 3.77 3.98
N ARG A 110 -34.22 4.89 4.72
CA ARG A 110 -32.95 5.61 4.88
C ARG A 110 -31.94 4.87 5.75
N ALA A 111 -32.39 4.15 6.78
CA ALA A 111 -31.54 3.35 7.64
C ALA A 111 -30.98 2.13 6.90
N ILE A 112 -31.83 1.42 6.16
CA ILE A 112 -31.40 0.40 5.19
C ILE A 112 -30.44 1.07 4.20
N ALA A 113 -30.76 2.29 3.74
CA ALA A 113 -29.94 3.02 2.79
C ALA A 113 -28.50 3.27 3.26
N ALA A 114 -28.37 3.63 4.54
CA ALA A 114 -27.13 4.03 5.18
C ALA A 114 -26.31 2.85 5.75
N SER A 115 -26.86 1.63 5.75
CA SER A 115 -26.23 0.44 6.33
C SER A 115 -25.32 -0.29 5.34
N ASN A 116 -24.23 -0.88 5.84
CA ASN A 116 -23.32 -1.70 5.04
C ASN A 116 -23.78 -3.16 4.90
N LEU A 117 -24.55 -3.65 5.88
CA LEU A 117 -24.98 -5.02 5.99
C LEU A 117 -26.35 -5.08 6.66
N SER A 118 -27.21 -6.01 6.23
CA SER A 118 -28.48 -6.32 6.89
C SER A 118 -28.50 -7.76 7.40
N ILE A 119 -28.88 -7.94 8.67
CA ILE A 119 -29.20 -9.24 9.26
C ILE A 119 -30.72 -9.36 9.35
N ILE A 120 -31.26 -10.48 8.89
CA ILE A 120 -32.70 -10.71 8.83
C ILE A 120 -33.02 -11.95 9.66
N VAL A 121 -33.71 -11.74 10.78
CA VAL A 121 -34.18 -12.82 11.66
C VAL A 121 -35.57 -13.23 11.19
N LEU A 122 -35.64 -14.33 10.43
CA LEU A 122 -36.86 -14.90 9.89
C LEU A 122 -37.47 -15.85 10.91
N SER A 123 -38.58 -15.44 11.52
CA SER A 123 -39.39 -16.22 12.45
C SER A 123 -40.68 -16.72 11.80
N VAL A 124 -41.43 -17.59 12.50
CA VAL A 124 -42.67 -18.22 12.00
C VAL A 124 -43.71 -17.17 11.57
N ASP A 125 -43.85 -16.08 12.31
CA ASP A 125 -44.84 -15.02 12.05
C ASP A 125 -44.24 -13.76 11.40
N TYR A 126 -43.00 -13.84 10.93
CA TYR A 126 -42.37 -12.75 10.18
C TYR A 126 -43.22 -12.24 9.00
N PRO A 127 -43.81 -13.09 8.12
CA PRO A 127 -44.61 -12.60 6.99
C PRO A 127 -46.01 -12.13 7.39
N SER A 128 -46.40 -12.19 8.66
CA SER A 128 -47.67 -11.62 9.13
C SER A 128 -47.58 -10.09 9.29
N SER A 129 -46.36 -9.52 9.29
CA SER A 129 -46.09 -8.09 9.41
C SER A 129 -45.83 -7.46 8.03
N GLN A 130 -46.70 -6.52 7.64
CA GLN A 130 -46.52 -5.76 6.41
C GLN A 130 -45.22 -4.93 6.43
N SER A 131 -44.83 -4.39 7.58
CA SER A 131 -43.60 -3.61 7.73
C SER A 131 -42.36 -4.48 7.53
N SER A 132 -42.34 -5.69 8.12
CA SER A 132 -41.23 -6.65 7.96
C SER A 132 -41.11 -7.13 6.51
N LEU A 133 -42.26 -7.34 5.82
CA LEU A 133 -42.28 -7.68 4.40
C LEU A 133 -41.76 -6.55 3.50
N ALA A 134 -42.10 -5.30 3.82
CA ALA A 134 -41.60 -4.13 3.09
C ALA A 134 -40.09 -3.96 3.26
N GLU A 135 -39.58 -4.06 4.49
CA GLU A 135 -38.14 -4.02 4.79
C GLU A 135 -37.37 -5.10 4.03
N LEU A 136 -37.82 -6.35 4.09
CA LEU A 136 -37.19 -7.46 3.37
C LEU A 136 -37.11 -7.18 1.88
N SER A 137 -38.20 -6.70 1.28
CA SER A 137 -38.25 -6.36 -0.14
C SER A 137 -37.27 -5.24 -0.52
N ASP A 138 -37.11 -4.24 0.33
CA ASP A 138 -36.17 -3.14 0.08
C ASP A 138 -34.72 -3.58 0.30
N ILE A 139 -34.43 -4.40 1.31
CA ILE A 139 -33.11 -4.99 1.53
C ILE A 139 -32.70 -5.85 0.34
N MET A 140 -33.58 -6.73 -0.14
CA MET A 140 -33.30 -7.61 -1.28
C MET A 140 -33.13 -6.81 -2.58
N HIS A 141 -33.93 -5.77 -2.80
CA HIS A 141 -33.74 -4.88 -3.94
C HIS A 141 -32.35 -4.21 -3.93
N ARG A 142 -31.85 -3.80 -2.77
CA ARG A 142 -30.50 -3.22 -2.64
C ARG A 142 -29.38 -4.24 -2.77
N LYS A 143 -29.60 -5.48 -2.33
CA LYS A 143 -28.67 -6.58 -2.58
C LYS A 143 -28.40 -6.70 -4.08
N ASP A 144 -29.46 -6.72 -4.88
CA ASP A 144 -29.36 -6.98 -6.32
C ASP A 144 -28.87 -5.76 -7.12
N THR A 145 -29.18 -4.52 -6.67
CA THR A 145 -28.78 -3.29 -7.38
C THR A 145 -27.48 -2.66 -6.90
N GLN A 146 -27.09 -2.85 -5.63
CA GLN A 146 -25.99 -2.12 -4.97
C GLN A 146 -24.99 -3.06 -4.27
N GLY A 147 -25.14 -4.38 -4.41
CA GLY A 147 -24.25 -5.36 -3.78
C GLY A 147 -24.33 -5.37 -2.26
N HIS A 148 -25.47 -4.94 -1.69
CA HIS A 148 -25.72 -4.90 -0.25
C HIS A 148 -25.60 -6.31 0.37
N ILE A 149 -24.92 -6.42 1.51
CA ILE A 149 -24.68 -7.72 2.15
C ILE A 149 -25.89 -8.10 2.99
N VAL A 150 -26.44 -9.29 2.74
CA VAL A 150 -27.64 -9.81 3.43
C VAL A 150 -27.31 -11.13 4.11
N LEU A 151 -27.61 -11.23 5.41
CA LEU A 151 -27.41 -12.43 6.23
C LEU A 151 -28.75 -12.90 6.82
N PRO A 152 -29.33 -14.00 6.31
CA PRO A 152 -30.51 -14.58 6.92
C PRO A 152 -30.16 -15.44 8.14
N ILE A 153 -31.00 -15.32 9.16
CA ILE A 153 -31.07 -16.22 10.31
C ILE A 153 -32.47 -16.82 10.30
N PHE A 154 -32.56 -18.12 10.04
CA PHE A 154 -33.79 -18.89 10.05
C PHE A 154 -34.04 -19.34 11.49
N TYR A 155 -34.88 -18.60 12.21
CA TYR A 155 -35.13 -18.76 13.64
C TYR A 155 -36.43 -19.56 13.87
N HIS A 156 -36.28 -20.82 14.28
CA HIS A 156 -37.36 -21.82 14.41
C HIS A 156 -38.19 -22.00 13.15
N VAL A 157 -37.56 -21.84 11.98
CA VAL A 157 -38.21 -22.00 10.67
C VAL A 157 -37.29 -22.76 9.72
N ASP A 158 -37.88 -23.69 8.97
CA ASP A 158 -37.16 -24.41 7.92
C ASP A 158 -36.89 -23.47 6.72
N PRO A 159 -35.63 -23.30 6.28
CA PRO A 159 -35.30 -22.50 5.10
C PRO A 159 -36.05 -22.91 3.82
N SER A 160 -36.40 -24.19 3.69
CA SER A 160 -37.20 -24.72 2.57
C SER A 160 -38.63 -24.18 2.58
N HIS A 161 -39.22 -23.96 3.75
CA HIS A 161 -40.52 -23.31 3.89
C HIS A 161 -40.44 -21.83 3.50
N VAL A 162 -39.36 -21.12 3.85
CA VAL A 162 -39.15 -19.73 3.41
C VAL A 162 -39.00 -19.66 1.89
N ARG A 163 -38.18 -20.54 1.30
CA ARG A 163 -37.90 -20.58 -0.15
C ARG A 163 -39.15 -20.89 -0.98
N ASN A 164 -39.96 -21.83 -0.54
CA ASN A 164 -41.12 -22.33 -1.27
C ASN A 164 -42.45 -21.72 -0.79
N LEU A 165 -42.41 -20.80 0.17
CA LEU A 165 -43.60 -20.25 0.85
C LEU A 165 -44.50 -21.38 1.41
N GLY A 166 -43.86 -22.40 1.99
CA GLY A 166 -44.51 -23.57 2.60
C GLY A 166 -44.92 -23.32 4.06
N GLY A 167 -45.65 -24.28 4.64
CA GLY A 167 -46.04 -24.23 6.05
C GLY A 167 -46.95 -23.04 6.42
N SER A 168 -46.70 -22.44 7.59
CA SER A 168 -47.45 -21.29 8.13
C SER A 168 -47.34 -20.01 7.29
N PHE A 169 -46.31 -19.89 6.46
CA PHE A 169 -46.12 -18.72 5.60
C PHE A 169 -47.19 -18.62 4.50
N LYS A 170 -47.68 -19.78 4.01
CA LYS A 170 -48.73 -19.83 2.99
C LYS A 170 -50.01 -19.12 3.46
N THR A 171 -50.40 -19.35 4.71
CA THR A 171 -51.58 -18.73 5.31
C THR A 171 -51.42 -17.22 5.51
N SER A 172 -50.23 -16.74 5.93
CA SER A 172 -49.98 -15.30 6.08
C SER A 172 -50.05 -14.56 4.75
N PHE A 173 -49.51 -15.14 3.67
CA PHE A 173 -49.58 -14.52 2.34
C PHE A 173 -51.00 -14.50 1.75
N ILE A 174 -51.82 -15.54 1.99
CA ILE A 174 -53.24 -15.55 1.58
C ILE A 174 -54.00 -14.37 2.21
N HIS A 175 -53.73 -14.07 3.48
CA HIS A 175 -54.36 -12.93 4.16
C HIS A 175 -53.99 -11.59 3.51
N HIS A 176 -52.74 -11.42 3.06
CA HIS A 176 -52.29 -10.20 2.37
C HIS A 176 -52.80 -10.05 0.93
N GLU A 177 -53.05 -11.16 0.22
CA GLU A 177 -53.55 -11.16 -1.17
C GLU A 177 -54.92 -10.50 -1.32
N SER A 178 -55.75 -10.55 -0.27
CA SER A 178 -57.07 -9.92 -0.24
C SER A 178 -57.04 -8.39 -0.42
N ASN A 179 -55.88 -7.74 -0.19
CA ASN A 179 -55.79 -6.28 -0.12
C ASN A 179 -54.90 -5.64 -1.22
N ARG A 180 -53.83 -6.29 -1.73
CA ARG A 180 -52.87 -5.67 -2.69
C ARG A 180 -52.05 -6.67 -3.54
N LEU A 181 -52.51 -7.01 -4.75
CA LEU A 181 -51.88 -8.02 -5.61
C LEU A 181 -50.40 -7.73 -6.01
N HIS A 182 -50.07 -6.50 -6.43
CA HIS A 182 -48.72 -6.19 -6.95
C HIS A 182 -47.63 -6.13 -5.85
N GLN A 183 -47.96 -5.71 -4.63
CA GLN A 183 -47.00 -5.67 -3.51
C GLN A 183 -46.69 -7.08 -3.00
N VAL A 184 -47.73 -7.94 -2.93
CA VAL A 184 -47.58 -9.33 -2.51
C VAL A 184 -46.63 -10.09 -3.42
N GLN A 185 -46.71 -9.89 -4.73
CA GLN A 185 -45.80 -10.57 -5.66
C GLN A 185 -44.33 -10.18 -5.42
N ARG A 186 -44.07 -8.89 -5.15
CA ARG A 186 -42.71 -8.42 -4.82
C ARG A 186 -42.18 -9.05 -3.52
N TRP A 187 -43.04 -9.17 -2.51
CA TRP A 187 -42.68 -9.83 -1.25
C TRP A 187 -42.40 -11.32 -1.41
N LYS A 188 -43.24 -12.04 -2.19
CA LYS A 188 -43.03 -13.46 -2.51
C LYS A 188 -41.69 -13.69 -3.20
N THR A 189 -41.34 -12.85 -4.16
CA THR A 189 -40.02 -12.91 -4.82
C THR A 189 -38.88 -12.69 -3.83
N ALA A 190 -38.99 -11.67 -2.97
CA ALA A 190 -37.96 -11.41 -1.95
C ALA A 190 -37.79 -12.59 -0.97
N PHE A 191 -38.88 -13.24 -0.55
CA PHE A 191 -38.88 -14.44 0.29
C PHE A 191 -38.21 -15.64 -0.39
N ALA A 192 -38.54 -15.88 -1.66
CA ALA A 192 -37.94 -16.95 -2.43
C ALA A 192 -36.42 -16.75 -2.61
N GLU A 193 -35.99 -15.51 -2.83
CA GLU A 193 -34.57 -15.16 -2.99
C GLU A 193 -33.80 -15.26 -1.67
N ILE A 194 -34.35 -14.76 -0.55
CA ILE A 194 -33.67 -14.85 0.74
C ILE A 194 -33.54 -16.31 1.22
N GLY A 195 -34.55 -17.16 0.94
CA GLY A 195 -34.50 -18.59 1.25
C GLY A 195 -33.44 -19.38 0.46
N LYS A 196 -32.88 -18.81 -0.62
CA LYS A 196 -31.74 -19.40 -1.35
C LYS A 196 -30.39 -19.03 -0.77
N LEU A 197 -30.32 -18.00 0.08
CA LEU A 197 -29.06 -17.53 0.65
C LEU A 197 -28.60 -18.48 1.77
N LYS A 198 -27.28 -18.68 1.86
CA LYS A 198 -26.68 -19.38 3.00
C LYS A 198 -26.78 -18.49 4.24
N GLY A 199 -27.31 -19.05 5.31
CA GLY A 199 -27.49 -18.38 6.61
C GLY A 199 -27.37 -19.35 7.76
N TRP A 200 -27.71 -18.90 8.96
CA TRP A 200 -27.80 -19.77 10.13
C TRP A 200 -29.21 -20.31 10.27
N HIS A 201 -29.32 -21.61 10.52
CA HIS A 201 -30.57 -22.27 10.86
C HIS A 201 -30.52 -22.62 12.35
N ILE A 202 -31.45 -22.05 13.12
CA ILE A 202 -31.64 -22.27 14.55
C ILE A 202 -32.95 -23.03 14.67
N GLU A 203 -32.88 -24.34 14.87
CA GLU A 203 -34.04 -25.22 14.92
C GLU A 203 -34.71 -25.13 16.29
N GLY A 204 -33.91 -25.00 17.36
CA GLY A 204 -34.41 -24.96 18.75
C GLY A 204 -34.77 -26.32 19.32
N GLY A 205 -34.32 -27.40 18.68
CA GLY A 205 -34.50 -28.78 19.14
C GLY A 205 -33.53 -29.20 20.24
N LYS A 206 -33.79 -30.34 20.89
CA LYS A 206 -32.97 -30.90 21.98
C LYS A 206 -31.51 -31.20 21.59
N PHE A 207 -31.25 -31.37 20.28
CA PHE A 207 -29.92 -31.65 19.72
C PHE A 207 -29.28 -30.41 19.08
N ASP A 208 -29.95 -29.26 19.14
CA ASP A 208 -29.39 -28.01 18.64
C ASP A 208 -28.38 -27.42 19.64
N ARG A 209 -27.46 -26.60 19.13
CA ARG A 209 -26.49 -25.90 19.98
C ARG A 209 -27.13 -24.67 20.65
N PRO A 210 -26.57 -24.18 21.77
CA PRO A 210 -27.08 -22.98 22.44
C PRO A 210 -27.11 -21.74 21.53
N GLU A 211 -28.14 -20.92 21.64
CA GLU A 211 -28.26 -19.64 20.91
C GLU A 211 -27.06 -18.71 21.13
N THR A 212 -26.43 -18.78 22.29
CA THR A 212 -25.23 -17.99 22.62
C THR A 212 -24.05 -18.32 21.71
N GLU A 213 -23.89 -19.59 21.30
CA GLU A 213 -22.87 -20.01 20.34
C GLU A 213 -23.20 -19.49 18.93
N TYR A 214 -24.47 -19.56 18.52
CA TYR A 214 -24.92 -18.93 17.28
C TYR A 214 -24.61 -17.44 17.25
N ILE A 215 -24.96 -16.72 18.32
CA ILE A 215 -24.72 -15.27 18.41
C ILE A 215 -23.23 -14.96 18.32
N LYS A 216 -22.36 -15.73 19.01
CA LYS A 216 -20.91 -15.56 18.93
C LYS A 216 -20.42 -15.69 17.48
N ASP A 217 -20.79 -16.76 16.79
CA ASP A 217 -20.38 -17.01 15.39
C ASP A 217 -20.91 -15.94 14.44
N ILE A 218 -22.16 -15.52 14.60
CA ILE A 218 -22.78 -14.46 13.80
C ILE A 218 -22.03 -13.16 13.98
N VAL A 219 -21.73 -12.77 15.22
CA VAL A 219 -21.00 -11.53 15.54
C VAL A 219 -19.59 -11.56 14.94
N GLU A 220 -18.85 -12.66 15.11
CA GLU A 220 -17.52 -12.84 14.52
C GLU A 220 -17.55 -12.75 12.99
N TYR A 221 -18.53 -13.41 12.36
CA TYR A 221 -18.73 -13.34 10.91
C TYR A 221 -19.03 -11.92 10.44
N VAL A 222 -19.96 -11.21 11.11
CA VAL A 222 -20.35 -9.83 10.76
C VAL A 222 -19.16 -8.90 10.87
N ILE A 223 -18.34 -9.01 11.93
CA ILE A 223 -17.12 -8.22 12.10
C ILE A 223 -16.15 -8.48 10.93
N LYS A 224 -15.85 -9.75 10.65
CA LYS A 224 -14.94 -10.14 9.54
C LYS A 224 -15.45 -9.58 8.20
N LYS A 225 -16.76 -9.66 7.95
CA LYS A 225 -17.39 -9.17 6.73
C LYS A 225 -17.34 -7.64 6.62
N LEU A 226 -17.71 -6.94 7.69
CA LEU A 226 -17.66 -5.47 7.73
C LEU A 226 -16.23 -4.95 7.58
N MET A 227 -15.25 -5.56 8.23
CA MET A 227 -13.84 -5.22 8.08
C MET A 227 -13.41 -5.34 6.61
N SER A 228 -13.67 -6.48 5.96
CA SER A 228 -13.36 -6.68 4.53
C SER A 228 -14.06 -5.67 3.60
N SER A 229 -15.23 -5.16 3.98
CA SER A 229 -16.00 -4.19 3.19
C SER A 229 -15.56 -2.74 3.42
N LYS A 230 -15.15 -2.36 4.63
CA LYS A 230 -14.75 -0.98 5.00
C LYS A 230 -13.37 -0.59 4.49
N PHE A 231 -12.46 -1.55 4.32
CA PHE A 231 -11.18 -1.28 3.67
C PHE A 231 -11.31 -0.87 2.19
N ARG A 232 -12.50 -1.02 1.57
CA ARG A 232 -12.77 -0.47 0.23
C ARG A 232 -12.88 1.05 0.20
N SER A 233 -13.08 1.76 1.33
CA SER A 233 -13.31 3.22 1.33
C SER A 233 -12.08 4.08 1.65
N ALA A 234 -10.86 3.54 1.65
CA ALA A 234 -9.64 4.30 1.93
C ALA A 234 -9.00 4.95 0.68
N SER A 235 -9.58 4.81 -0.52
CA SER A 235 -8.80 4.92 -1.76
C SER A 235 -8.76 6.30 -2.43
N ALA A 236 -8.88 7.41 -1.70
CA ALA A 236 -8.49 8.70 -2.30
C ALA A 236 -6.97 8.74 -2.60
N GLU A 237 -6.18 7.90 -1.92
CA GLU A 237 -4.72 7.86 -2.02
C GLU A 237 -4.17 6.70 -2.88
N LEU A 238 -5.03 5.80 -3.38
CA LEU A 238 -4.62 4.61 -4.13
C LEU A 238 -4.79 4.85 -5.63
N ILE A 239 -3.83 5.53 -6.24
CA ILE A 239 -3.83 5.90 -7.66
C ILE A 239 -2.79 5.07 -8.41
N GLY A 240 -3.14 4.56 -9.60
CA GLY A 240 -2.24 3.82 -10.49
C GLY A 240 -1.79 2.43 -10.02
N ILE A 241 -2.51 1.82 -9.06
CA ILE A 241 -2.14 0.52 -8.48
C ILE A 241 -2.86 -0.68 -9.12
N ASP A 242 -3.95 -0.45 -9.86
CA ASP A 242 -4.90 -1.51 -10.22
C ASP A 242 -4.30 -2.59 -11.13
N ASP A 243 -3.48 -2.22 -12.10
CA ASP A 243 -2.88 -3.19 -13.03
C ASP A 243 -1.84 -4.08 -12.35
N GLN A 244 -1.01 -3.49 -11.48
CA GLN A 244 -0.01 -4.23 -10.71
C GLN A 244 -0.69 -5.15 -9.70
N LYS A 245 -1.74 -4.65 -9.02
CA LYS A 245 -2.58 -5.42 -8.12
C LYS A 245 -3.21 -6.62 -8.84
N LYS A 246 -3.86 -6.43 -9.99
CA LYS A 246 -4.43 -7.53 -10.79
C LYS A 246 -3.38 -8.56 -11.17
N THR A 247 -2.17 -8.10 -11.53
CA THR A 247 -1.05 -8.98 -11.87
C THR A 247 -0.66 -9.87 -10.70
N ILE A 248 -0.51 -9.30 -9.50
CA ILE A 248 -0.14 -10.06 -8.31
C ILE A 248 -1.28 -10.98 -7.85
N LEU A 249 -2.54 -10.55 -7.93
CA LEU A 249 -3.69 -11.41 -7.64
C LEU A 249 -3.71 -12.66 -8.53
N ARG A 250 -3.39 -12.52 -9.82
CA ARG A 250 -3.24 -13.67 -10.73
C ARG A 250 -2.08 -14.58 -10.35
N LEU A 251 -0.96 -14.03 -9.84
CA LEU A 251 0.15 -14.85 -9.33
C LEU A 251 -0.28 -15.63 -8.09
N ILE A 252 -1.03 -15.00 -7.20
CA ILE A 252 -1.56 -15.62 -5.97
C ILE A 252 -2.51 -16.78 -6.29
N GLU A 253 -3.28 -16.69 -7.37
CA GLU A 253 -4.20 -17.77 -7.79
C GLU A 253 -3.50 -19.01 -8.35
N LYS A 254 -2.23 -18.91 -8.78
CA LYS A 254 -1.48 -20.07 -9.28
C LYS A 254 -1.01 -20.96 -8.14
N GLU A 255 -1.13 -22.28 -8.30
CA GLU A 255 -0.68 -23.24 -7.28
C GLU A 255 0.83 -23.19 -7.05
N ASP A 256 1.62 -23.03 -8.13
CA ASP A 256 3.09 -23.02 -8.14
C ASP A 256 3.75 -21.76 -7.51
N SER A 257 2.95 -20.76 -7.14
CA SER A 257 3.44 -19.44 -6.73
C SER A 257 3.10 -19.20 -5.25
N ARG A 258 3.83 -19.87 -4.35
CA ARG A 258 3.62 -19.81 -2.90
C ARG A 258 4.24 -18.56 -2.28
N LEU A 259 5.48 -18.26 -2.66
CA LEU A 259 6.28 -17.15 -2.17
C LEU A 259 6.48 -16.11 -3.28
N ILE A 260 5.92 -14.92 -3.12
CA ILE A 260 5.91 -13.86 -4.12
C ILE A 260 6.70 -12.66 -3.59
N GLY A 261 7.74 -12.24 -4.33
CA GLY A 261 8.58 -11.12 -3.97
C GLY A 261 8.17 -9.85 -4.71
N LEU A 262 7.90 -8.77 -4.00
CA LEU A 262 7.76 -7.43 -4.56
C LEU A 262 9.08 -6.70 -4.44
N TRP A 263 9.69 -6.38 -5.59
CA TRP A 263 10.99 -5.72 -5.68
C TRP A 263 10.86 -4.31 -6.24
N GLY A 264 11.72 -3.40 -5.82
CA GLY A 264 11.74 -2.03 -6.34
C GLY A 264 12.36 -1.03 -5.37
N GLN A 265 12.55 0.20 -5.83
CA GLN A 265 13.18 1.28 -5.07
C GLN A 265 12.41 1.65 -3.78
N GLY A 266 13.10 2.28 -2.81
CA GLY A 266 12.46 2.91 -1.66
C GLY A 266 11.40 3.95 -2.10
N GLY A 267 10.22 3.92 -1.48
CA GLY A 267 9.15 4.88 -1.78
C GLY A 267 8.30 4.58 -3.02
N ILE A 268 8.56 3.50 -3.76
CA ILE A 268 7.82 3.11 -4.97
C ILE A 268 6.38 2.61 -4.70
N GLY A 269 6.05 2.28 -3.45
CA GLY A 269 4.71 1.81 -3.07
C GLY A 269 4.56 0.30 -2.84
N LYS A 270 5.65 -0.47 -2.69
CA LYS A 270 5.58 -1.92 -2.37
C LYS A 270 4.72 -2.24 -1.15
N THR A 271 4.94 -1.52 -0.05
CA THR A 271 4.18 -1.67 1.19
C THR A 271 2.69 -1.37 0.97
N THR A 272 2.37 -0.31 0.24
CA THR A 272 0.98 0.05 -0.10
C THR A 272 0.33 -1.01 -0.99
N LEU A 273 1.05 -1.51 -2.01
CA LEU A 273 0.54 -2.54 -2.91
C LEU A 273 0.25 -3.85 -2.17
N SER A 274 1.18 -4.29 -1.32
CA SER A 274 1.00 -5.48 -0.48
C SER A 274 -0.12 -5.32 0.54
N ASP A 275 -0.30 -4.15 1.16
CA ASP A 275 -1.39 -3.85 2.09
C ASP A 275 -2.77 -3.94 1.40
N VAL A 276 -2.90 -3.33 0.22
CA VAL A 276 -4.14 -3.39 -0.57
C VAL A 276 -4.49 -4.84 -0.93
N ILE A 277 -3.49 -5.63 -1.36
CA ILE A 277 -3.69 -7.03 -1.70
C ILE A 277 -4.07 -7.84 -0.45
N TYR A 278 -3.34 -7.67 0.65
CA TYR A 278 -3.60 -8.34 1.91
C TYR A 278 -5.03 -8.10 2.41
N ASN A 279 -5.48 -6.84 2.40
CA ASN A 279 -6.83 -6.48 2.82
C ASN A 279 -7.90 -7.06 1.88
N GLU A 280 -7.59 -7.27 0.60
CA GLU A 280 -8.51 -7.86 -0.36
C GLU A 280 -8.65 -9.39 -0.24
N ILE A 281 -7.60 -10.11 0.15
CA ILE A 281 -7.62 -11.58 0.10
C ILE A 281 -7.47 -12.28 1.44
N SER A 282 -7.09 -11.57 2.52
CA SER A 282 -6.87 -12.15 3.85
C SER A 282 -8.04 -13.00 4.36
N TYR A 283 -9.27 -12.60 4.06
CA TYR A 283 -10.46 -13.35 4.49
C TYR A 283 -10.57 -14.76 3.88
N LYS A 284 -9.86 -15.05 2.78
CA LYS A 284 -9.84 -16.35 2.09
C LYS A 284 -8.95 -17.39 2.77
N TYR A 285 -8.17 -16.98 3.76
CA TYR A 285 -7.22 -17.81 4.50
C TYR A 285 -7.72 -18.04 5.93
N GLU A 286 -7.29 -19.14 6.54
CA GLU A 286 -7.67 -19.51 7.91
C GLU A 286 -7.11 -18.49 8.91
N ASP A 287 -5.82 -18.21 8.79
CA ASP A 287 -5.11 -17.18 9.53
C ASP A 287 -4.29 -16.30 8.59
N ASN A 288 -3.97 -15.09 9.06
CA ASN A 288 -3.22 -14.13 8.28
C ASN A 288 -2.41 -13.20 9.19
N CYS A 289 -1.27 -12.71 8.69
CA CYS A 289 -0.48 -11.72 9.40
C CYS A 289 0.25 -10.78 8.44
N PHE A 290 0.11 -9.48 8.65
CA PHE A 290 0.93 -8.47 8.01
C PHE A 290 2.05 -8.02 8.97
N LEU A 291 3.28 -8.40 8.67
CA LEU A 291 4.46 -8.02 9.43
C LEU A 291 5.12 -6.78 8.81
N LEU A 292 4.66 -5.60 9.24
CA LEU A 292 5.12 -4.30 8.73
C LEU A 292 6.55 -3.96 9.20
N ASN A 293 7.36 -3.37 8.32
CA ASN A 293 8.69 -2.84 8.59
C ASN A 293 9.62 -3.82 9.32
N VAL A 294 9.80 -5.03 8.78
CA VAL A 294 10.64 -6.10 9.34
C VAL A 294 12.03 -5.58 9.69
N ARG A 295 12.73 -4.94 8.74
CA ARG A 295 14.06 -4.35 8.98
C ARG A 295 14.13 -3.43 10.21
N GLU A 296 13.15 -2.55 10.40
CA GLU A 296 13.13 -1.62 11.55
C GLU A 296 12.78 -2.34 12.86
N LYS A 297 11.83 -3.27 12.83
CA LYS A 297 11.43 -4.02 14.03
C LYS A 297 12.53 -4.94 14.51
N LEU A 298 13.27 -5.58 13.60
CA LEU A 298 14.42 -6.41 13.95
C LEU A 298 15.48 -5.63 14.71
N LYS A 299 15.79 -4.39 14.30
CA LYS A 299 16.71 -3.51 15.02
C LYS A 299 16.23 -3.15 16.44
N LYS A 300 14.92 -3.16 16.69
CA LYS A 300 14.32 -2.74 17.97
C LYS A 300 14.14 -3.91 18.96
N GLN A 301 13.66 -5.06 18.51
CA GLN A 301 13.26 -6.17 19.38
C GLN A 301 13.94 -7.51 19.08
N GLY A 302 14.76 -7.58 18.03
CA GLY A 302 15.46 -8.81 17.62
C GLY A 302 14.60 -9.79 16.82
N MET A 303 15.28 -10.75 16.19
CA MET A 303 14.68 -11.75 15.30
C MET A 303 13.75 -12.72 16.02
N GLU A 304 14.17 -13.24 17.17
CA GLU A 304 13.42 -14.25 17.93
C GLU A 304 12.08 -13.72 18.42
N SER A 305 12.07 -12.51 18.98
CA SER A 305 10.86 -11.84 19.44
C SER A 305 9.87 -11.60 18.30
N LEU A 306 10.35 -11.07 17.16
CA LEU A 306 9.52 -10.80 16.00
C LEU A 306 8.97 -12.10 15.37
N ARG A 307 9.77 -13.16 15.33
CA ARG A 307 9.34 -14.51 14.90
C ARG A 307 8.27 -15.06 15.83
N ASN A 308 8.47 -15.00 17.14
CA ASN A 308 7.50 -15.49 18.13
C ASN A 308 6.19 -14.69 18.07
N GLU A 309 6.23 -13.38 17.79
CA GLU A 309 5.03 -12.56 17.55
C GLU A 309 4.24 -13.07 16.33
N LEU A 310 4.91 -13.32 15.20
CA LEU A 310 4.29 -13.86 13.99
C LEU A 310 3.65 -15.23 14.26
N LEU A 311 4.42 -16.15 14.85
CA LEU A 311 3.94 -17.51 15.15
C LEU A 311 2.76 -17.50 16.12
N SER A 312 2.80 -16.62 17.12
CA SER A 312 1.72 -16.50 18.10
C SER A 312 0.42 -16.04 17.46
N LYS A 313 0.50 -15.11 16.50
CA LYS A 313 -0.66 -14.66 15.70
C LYS A 313 -1.20 -15.78 14.81
N LEU A 314 -0.33 -16.50 14.11
CA LEU A 314 -0.76 -17.58 13.20
C LEU A 314 -1.34 -18.80 13.93
N LEU A 315 -0.86 -19.09 15.14
CA LEU A 315 -1.31 -20.24 15.94
C LEU A 315 -2.37 -19.89 16.98
N ASN A 316 -2.73 -18.60 17.12
CA ASN A 316 -3.66 -18.07 18.12
C ASN A 316 -3.32 -18.53 19.56
N GLN A 317 -2.02 -18.55 19.88
CA GLN A 317 -1.49 -18.98 21.17
C GLN A 317 -0.14 -18.30 21.42
N ALA A 318 0.23 -18.04 22.67
CA ALA A 318 1.58 -17.58 23.00
C ALA A 318 2.63 -18.65 22.62
N ILE A 319 3.56 -18.28 21.75
CA ILE A 319 4.69 -19.12 21.33
C ILE A 319 5.98 -18.53 21.89
N HIS A 320 6.77 -19.38 22.56
CA HIS A 320 8.11 -19.05 23.00
C HIS A 320 9.08 -20.06 22.40
N VAL A 321 9.97 -19.58 21.54
CA VAL A 321 11.06 -20.38 20.98
C VAL A 321 12.32 -19.56 21.16
N ASP A 322 13.20 -20.06 22.01
CA ASP A 322 14.47 -19.42 22.41
C ASP A 322 15.64 -19.75 21.49
N THR A 323 15.37 -20.46 20.39
CA THR A 323 16.38 -20.85 19.42
C THR A 323 16.22 -20.04 18.13
N PRO A 324 17.30 -19.86 17.35
CA PRO A 324 17.23 -19.15 16.07
C PRO A 324 16.27 -19.80 15.07
N SER A 325 16.14 -21.13 15.11
CA SER A 325 15.25 -21.90 14.25
C SER A 325 14.01 -22.40 14.99
N ILE A 326 12.93 -22.68 14.26
CA ILE A 326 11.75 -23.32 14.84
C ILE A 326 12.07 -24.80 15.06
N GLY A 327 12.72 -25.14 16.17
CA GLY A 327 13.16 -26.52 16.45
C GLY A 327 12.05 -27.48 16.92
N SER A 328 10.88 -26.97 17.33
CA SER A 328 9.78 -27.78 17.85
C SER A 328 8.98 -28.44 16.72
N THR A 329 9.00 -29.79 16.67
CA THR A 329 8.22 -30.58 15.70
C THR A 329 6.73 -30.27 15.77
N LEU A 330 6.17 -30.11 16.97
CA LEU A 330 4.76 -29.77 17.16
C LEU A 330 4.39 -28.41 16.55
N ILE A 331 5.25 -27.40 16.66
CA ILE A 331 4.98 -26.08 16.05
C ILE A 331 5.00 -26.21 14.52
N GLN A 332 5.99 -26.92 13.98
CA GLN A 332 6.09 -27.15 12.54
C GLN A 332 4.86 -27.91 12.01
N GLU A 333 4.44 -28.99 12.68
CA GLU A 333 3.25 -29.77 12.33
C GLU A 333 1.99 -28.91 12.35
N ARG A 334 1.79 -28.08 13.38
CA ARG A 334 0.64 -27.18 13.46
C ARG A 334 0.62 -26.14 12.34
N LEU A 335 1.77 -25.57 11.99
CA LEU A 335 1.89 -24.64 10.86
C LEU A 335 1.61 -25.34 9.52
N SER A 336 2.05 -26.59 9.36
CA SER A 336 1.86 -27.36 8.13
C SER A 336 0.40 -27.76 7.88
N ASN A 337 -0.43 -27.75 8.93
CA ASN A 337 -1.85 -28.02 8.83
C ASN A 337 -2.71 -26.76 8.61
N LYS A 338 -2.08 -25.58 8.52
CA LYS A 338 -2.80 -24.30 8.37
C LYS A 338 -2.55 -23.66 7.02
N ARG A 339 -3.64 -23.17 6.43
CA ARG A 339 -3.59 -22.36 5.22
C ARG A 339 -3.54 -20.87 5.56
N VAL A 340 -2.37 -20.26 5.45
CA VAL A 340 -2.12 -18.88 5.92
C VAL A 340 -1.79 -17.88 4.81
N LEU A 341 -2.07 -16.60 5.06
CA LEU A 341 -1.57 -15.48 4.27
C LEU A 341 -0.62 -14.62 5.10
N VAL A 342 0.65 -14.51 4.68
CA VAL A 342 1.66 -13.72 5.40
C VAL A 342 2.24 -12.64 4.49
N VAL A 343 2.40 -11.43 5.01
CA VAL A 343 3.19 -10.38 4.36
C VAL A 343 4.40 -10.07 5.23
N LEU A 344 5.60 -10.16 4.66
CA LEU A 344 6.86 -9.74 5.27
C LEU A 344 7.33 -8.46 4.56
N ASP A 345 7.14 -7.31 5.20
CA ASP A 345 7.41 -6.02 4.57
C ASP A 345 8.80 -5.46 4.94
N ASP A 346 9.53 -4.97 3.93
CA ASP A 346 10.87 -4.38 4.03
C ASP A 346 11.91 -5.37 4.60
N VAL A 347 11.99 -6.56 4.00
CA VAL A 347 13.01 -7.59 4.31
C VAL A 347 14.34 -7.22 3.63
N ASN A 348 15.43 -7.28 4.39
CA ASN A 348 16.77 -6.87 3.92
C ASN A 348 17.85 -7.96 4.05
N ASP A 349 17.47 -9.18 4.44
CA ASP A 349 18.34 -10.35 4.52
C ASP A 349 17.50 -11.60 4.18
N SER A 350 18.04 -12.50 3.35
CA SER A 350 17.35 -13.72 2.94
C SER A 350 17.07 -14.66 4.11
N ASP A 351 17.96 -14.70 5.11
CA ASP A 351 17.86 -15.61 6.25
C ASP A 351 16.63 -15.29 7.11
N GLN A 352 16.15 -14.05 7.07
CA GLN A 352 14.93 -13.62 7.77
C GLN A 352 13.71 -14.43 7.29
N ILE A 353 13.60 -14.70 5.99
CA ILE A 353 12.45 -15.38 5.38
C ILE A 353 12.32 -16.80 5.95
N ASP A 354 13.43 -17.53 5.97
CA ASP A 354 13.48 -18.88 6.52
C ASP A 354 13.27 -18.90 8.03
N CYS A 355 13.84 -17.93 8.73
CA CYS A 355 13.68 -17.82 10.17
C CYS A 355 12.20 -17.60 10.54
N PHE A 356 11.40 -16.86 9.75
CA PHE A 356 9.95 -16.73 10.00
C PHE A 356 9.14 -18.02 9.82
N GLY A 357 9.78 -19.13 9.43
CA GLY A 357 9.13 -20.43 9.32
C GLY A 357 8.34 -20.60 8.04
N VAL A 358 8.63 -19.80 7.01
CA VAL A 358 7.91 -19.81 5.73
C VAL A 358 7.85 -21.20 5.13
N LYS A 359 8.91 -22.01 5.27
CA LYS A 359 8.97 -23.41 4.80
C LYS A 359 8.00 -24.36 5.51
N HIS A 360 7.53 -24.02 6.71
CA HIS A 360 6.66 -24.88 7.53
C HIS A 360 5.17 -24.60 7.32
N PHE A 361 4.79 -23.55 6.60
CA PHE A 361 3.37 -23.26 6.35
C PHE A 361 2.72 -24.34 5.47
N GLY A 362 1.44 -24.61 5.72
CA GLY A 362 0.69 -25.64 5.03
C GLY A 362 0.38 -25.33 3.58
N ASP A 363 -0.09 -26.34 2.87
CA ASP A 363 -0.44 -26.23 1.46
C ASP A 363 -1.54 -25.19 1.22
N GLY A 364 -1.44 -24.50 0.07
CA GLY A 364 -2.34 -23.40 -0.27
C GLY A 364 -2.07 -22.09 0.48
N SER A 365 -1.05 -22.03 1.36
CA SER A 365 -0.58 -20.79 1.97
C SER A 365 0.07 -19.87 0.94
N LYS A 366 0.00 -18.55 1.18
CA LYS A 366 0.61 -17.54 0.31
C LYS A 366 1.40 -16.54 1.14
N ILE A 367 2.60 -16.23 0.67
CA ILE A 367 3.53 -15.34 1.35
C ILE A 367 3.96 -14.26 0.37
N ILE A 368 3.82 -13.00 0.77
CA ILE A 368 4.28 -11.84 0.01
C ILE A 368 5.46 -11.24 0.76
N VAL A 369 6.59 -11.08 0.10
CA VAL A 369 7.78 -10.45 0.67
C VAL A 369 8.06 -9.17 -0.08
N THR A 370 8.22 -8.04 0.62
CA THR A 370 8.69 -6.81 -0.03
C THR A 370 10.16 -6.59 0.28
N SER A 371 10.95 -6.26 -0.74
CA SER A 371 12.36 -5.93 -0.56
C SER A 371 12.82 -4.87 -1.56
N ARG A 372 13.91 -4.20 -1.21
CA ARG A 372 14.64 -3.28 -2.11
C ARG A 372 15.80 -3.96 -2.80
N ASP A 373 16.15 -5.17 -2.35
CA ASP A 373 17.28 -5.95 -2.85
C ASP A 373 16.77 -7.21 -3.55
N ARG A 374 17.09 -7.33 -4.84
CA ARG A 374 16.67 -8.47 -5.67
C ARG A 374 17.31 -9.77 -5.18
N GLN A 375 18.54 -9.72 -4.68
CA GLN A 375 19.27 -10.90 -4.23
C GLN A 375 18.69 -11.45 -2.94
N VAL A 376 18.21 -10.60 -2.03
CA VAL A 376 17.46 -11.04 -0.83
C VAL A 376 16.26 -11.91 -1.22
N LEU A 377 15.53 -11.54 -2.26
CA LEU A 377 14.39 -12.32 -2.75
C LEU A 377 14.81 -13.62 -3.44
N LYS A 378 15.85 -13.57 -4.30
CA LYS A 378 16.37 -14.76 -5.00
C LYS A 378 16.92 -15.78 -4.01
N ASN A 379 17.79 -15.35 -3.10
CA ASN A 379 18.41 -16.21 -2.09
C ASN A 379 17.40 -16.71 -1.07
N GLY A 380 16.33 -15.93 -0.81
CA GLY A 380 15.20 -16.33 0.01
C GLY A 380 14.22 -17.32 -0.62
N GLY A 381 14.53 -17.86 -1.81
CA GLY A 381 13.73 -18.91 -2.45
C GLY A 381 12.37 -18.44 -2.99
N VAL A 382 12.23 -17.15 -3.33
CA VAL A 382 10.99 -16.60 -3.90
C VAL A 382 10.67 -17.23 -5.27
N ASP A 383 9.47 -17.76 -5.44
CA ASP A 383 9.02 -18.43 -6.68
C ASP A 383 8.87 -17.44 -7.85
N LYS A 384 8.33 -16.26 -7.56
CA LYS A 384 8.07 -15.18 -8.53
C LYS A 384 8.41 -13.82 -7.96
N ILE A 385 9.30 -13.11 -8.65
CA ILE A 385 9.64 -11.72 -8.33
C ILE A 385 8.86 -10.80 -9.28
N HIS A 386 8.07 -9.90 -8.70
CA HIS A 386 7.39 -8.83 -9.40
C HIS A 386 8.10 -7.49 -9.12
N GLU A 387 8.61 -6.87 -10.17
CA GLU A 387 9.15 -5.52 -10.11
C GLU A 387 8.01 -4.49 -10.09
N VAL A 388 7.93 -3.72 -9.01
CA VAL A 388 6.91 -2.69 -8.83
C VAL A 388 7.30 -1.46 -9.65
N LYS A 389 6.38 -1.04 -10.53
CA LYS A 389 6.61 0.02 -11.50
C LYS A 389 6.27 1.41 -10.93
N MET A 390 7.00 2.41 -11.43
CA MET A 390 6.67 3.83 -11.24
C MET A 390 5.28 4.15 -11.78
N LEU A 391 4.65 5.19 -11.22
CA LEU A 391 3.40 5.71 -11.76
C LEU A 391 3.63 6.31 -13.15
N ASN A 392 2.67 6.11 -14.05
CA ASN A 392 2.65 6.83 -15.32
C ASN A 392 2.39 8.33 -15.07
N LYS A 393 2.52 9.13 -16.12
CA LYS A 393 2.41 10.60 -16.02
C LYS A 393 1.04 11.06 -15.51
N ASP A 394 -0.03 10.39 -15.93
CA ASP A 394 -1.40 10.79 -15.58
C ASP A 394 -1.72 10.41 -14.13
N ASP A 395 -1.37 9.21 -13.70
CA ASP A 395 -1.48 8.77 -12.30
C ASP A 395 -0.61 9.61 -11.38
N SER A 396 0.58 10.01 -11.84
CA SER A 396 1.46 10.90 -11.10
C SER A 396 0.84 12.28 -10.90
N LEU A 397 0.21 12.82 -11.95
CA LEU A 397 -0.51 14.09 -11.88
C LEU A 397 -1.70 13.99 -10.93
N GLN A 398 -2.48 12.92 -11.01
CA GLN A 398 -3.60 12.73 -10.09
C GLN A 398 -3.13 12.62 -8.64
N LEU A 399 -2.12 11.79 -8.38
CA LEU A 399 -1.61 11.59 -7.02
C LEU A 399 -1.06 12.88 -6.42
N PHE A 400 -0.19 13.59 -7.17
CA PHE A 400 0.31 14.89 -6.76
C PHE A 400 -0.84 15.87 -6.50
N SER A 401 -1.82 15.93 -7.40
CA SER A 401 -2.95 16.86 -7.28
C SER A 401 -3.81 16.57 -6.06
N THR A 402 -4.03 15.30 -5.73
CA THR A 402 -4.76 14.89 -4.53
C THR A 402 -4.10 15.46 -3.27
N PHE A 403 -2.77 15.48 -3.21
CA PHE A 403 -2.07 16.04 -2.05
C PHE A 403 -1.96 17.57 -2.08
N ALA A 404 -1.74 18.16 -3.26
CA ALA A 404 -1.52 19.60 -3.45
C ALA A 404 -2.80 20.44 -3.49
N PHE A 405 -3.91 19.89 -3.99
CA PHE A 405 -5.18 20.60 -4.20
C PHE A 405 -6.38 19.94 -3.52
N LYS A 406 -6.25 18.69 -3.02
CA LYS A 406 -7.38 17.86 -2.58
C LYS A 406 -8.39 17.55 -3.69
N LEU A 407 -7.91 17.57 -4.94
CA LEU A 407 -8.65 17.30 -6.16
C LEU A 407 -7.81 16.39 -7.05
N LEU A 408 -8.46 15.65 -7.95
CA LEU A 408 -7.74 14.76 -8.88
C LEU A 408 -6.98 15.52 -9.98
N ASN A 409 -7.24 16.81 -10.15
CA ASN A 409 -6.58 17.63 -11.16
C ASN A 409 -6.13 18.96 -10.55
N PRO A 410 -5.01 19.53 -11.04
CA PRO A 410 -4.58 20.85 -10.62
C PRO A 410 -5.52 21.92 -11.17
N ALA A 411 -5.54 23.09 -10.53
CA ALA A 411 -6.09 24.28 -11.14
C ALA A 411 -5.31 24.62 -12.43
N ALA A 412 -5.98 25.19 -13.43
CA ALA A 412 -5.41 25.37 -14.77
C ALA A 412 -4.13 26.21 -14.77
N ASP A 413 -4.07 27.21 -13.90
CA ASP A 413 -2.95 28.13 -13.67
C ASP A 413 -1.76 27.51 -12.92
N PHE A 414 -1.92 26.32 -12.33
CA PHE A 414 -0.86 25.56 -11.66
C PHE A 414 -0.38 24.34 -12.46
N ARG A 415 -0.94 24.09 -13.65
CA ARG A 415 -0.66 22.86 -14.41
C ARG A 415 0.79 22.77 -14.87
N ASP A 416 1.37 23.88 -15.31
CA ASP A 416 2.77 23.98 -15.71
C ASP A 416 3.72 23.71 -14.53
N LEU A 417 3.46 24.31 -13.36
CA LEU A 417 4.24 24.09 -12.15
C LEU A 417 4.09 22.66 -11.63
N SER A 418 2.87 22.12 -11.64
CA SER A 418 2.61 20.72 -11.26
C SER A 418 3.43 19.75 -12.11
N ASN A 419 3.52 19.99 -13.43
CA ASN A 419 4.34 19.19 -14.32
C ASN A 419 5.84 19.25 -13.99
N LYS A 420 6.36 20.38 -13.49
CA LYS A 420 7.77 20.48 -13.05
C LYS A 420 8.03 19.59 -11.82
N PHE A 421 7.13 19.59 -10.84
CA PHE A 421 7.25 18.70 -9.67
C PHE A 421 7.11 17.21 -10.04
N ILE A 422 6.20 16.88 -10.97
CA ILE A 422 6.04 15.52 -11.48
C ILE A 422 7.28 15.06 -12.23
N ALA A 423 7.87 15.94 -13.05
CA ALA A 423 9.12 15.65 -13.75
C ALA A 423 10.27 15.36 -12.78
N TYR A 424 10.37 16.11 -11.67
CA TYR A 424 11.34 15.83 -10.61
C TYR A 424 11.07 14.49 -9.90
N ALA A 425 9.80 14.21 -9.57
CA ALA A 425 9.42 12.99 -8.84
C ALA A 425 9.48 11.71 -9.69
N ARG A 426 9.44 11.82 -11.03
CA ARG A 426 9.51 10.74 -12.03
C ARG A 426 8.63 9.52 -11.69
N GLY A 427 7.42 9.78 -11.20
CA GLY A 427 6.45 8.73 -10.89
C GLY A 427 6.64 8.01 -9.56
N SER A 428 7.56 8.47 -8.70
CA SER A 428 7.68 7.97 -7.32
C SER A 428 6.49 8.44 -6.46
N PRO A 429 5.62 7.52 -5.98
CA PRO A 429 4.43 7.90 -5.19
C PRO A 429 4.77 8.69 -3.93
N LEU A 430 5.84 8.29 -3.24
CA LEU A 430 6.31 8.96 -2.04
C LEU A 430 6.74 10.40 -2.32
N ALA A 431 7.53 10.63 -3.37
CA ALA A 431 8.00 11.96 -3.74
C ALA A 431 6.82 12.87 -4.10
N LEU A 432 5.90 12.39 -4.94
CA LEU A 432 4.68 13.11 -5.32
C LEU A 432 3.85 13.51 -4.09
N ARG A 433 3.67 12.59 -3.13
CA ARG A 433 2.95 12.85 -1.88
C ARG A 433 3.64 13.91 -1.02
N VAL A 434 4.95 13.81 -0.84
CA VAL A 434 5.73 14.75 -0.03
C VAL A 434 5.70 16.15 -0.63
N LEU A 435 5.94 16.25 -1.94
CA LEU A 435 5.93 17.53 -2.67
C LEU A 435 4.53 18.14 -2.69
N GLY A 436 3.51 17.38 -3.07
CA GLY A 436 2.13 17.88 -3.11
C GLY A 436 1.66 18.36 -1.73
N SER A 437 1.94 17.59 -0.68
CA SER A 437 1.55 17.99 0.69
C SER A 437 2.26 19.25 1.16
N LYS A 438 3.52 19.46 0.76
CA LYS A 438 4.31 20.67 1.10
C LYS A 438 3.74 21.93 0.44
N LEU A 439 3.02 21.77 -0.66
CA LEU A 439 2.49 22.84 -1.51
C LEU A 439 1.01 23.15 -1.25
N TYR A 440 0.33 22.33 -0.45
CA TYR A 440 -1.08 22.54 -0.13
C TYR A 440 -1.32 23.92 0.50
N LYS A 441 -2.27 24.66 -0.08
CA LYS A 441 -2.64 26.05 0.29
C LYS A 441 -1.54 27.11 0.10
N LYS A 442 -0.44 26.79 -0.59
CA LYS A 442 0.58 27.78 -0.94
C LYS A 442 0.21 28.58 -2.18
N SER A 443 0.72 29.81 -2.24
CA SER A 443 0.59 30.69 -3.40
C SER A 443 1.46 30.22 -4.57
N ARG A 444 1.11 30.65 -5.79
CA ARG A 444 1.89 30.35 -7.01
C ARG A 444 3.36 30.78 -6.88
N LYS A 445 3.63 31.94 -6.29
CA LYS A 445 5.00 32.44 -6.07
C LYS A 445 5.82 31.51 -5.17
N GLU A 446 5.20 30.92 -4.16
CA GLU A 446 5.86 29.94 -3.30
C GLU A 446 6.11 28.61 -4.03
N TRP A 447 5.22 28.20 -4.95
CA TRP A 447 5.45 27.05 -5.81
C TRP A 447 6.65 27.27 -6.74
N GLU A 448 6.72 28.43 -7.39
CA GLU A 448 7.85 28.82 -8.25
C GLU A 448 9.17 28.80 -7.47
N SER A 449 9.20 29.42 -6.29
CA SER A 449 10.37 29.41 -5.40
C SER A 449 10.77 28.00 -4.96
N GLU A 450 9.81 27.11 -4.71
CA GLU A 450 10.10 25.73 -4.33
C GLU A 450 10.64 24.91 -5.53
N VAL A 451 10.17 25.16 -6.75
CA VAL A 451 10.75 24.56 -7.96
C VAL A 451 12.21 24.99 -8.12
N ASP A 452 12.52 26.27 -7.93
CA ASP A 452 13.90 26.75 -8.04
C ASP A 452 14.79 26.15 -6.95
N LYS A 453 14.26 26.02 -5.72
CA LYS A 453 14.97 25.34 -4.64
C LYS A 453 15.29 23.88 -4.96
N LEU A 454 14.39 23.15 -5.63
CA LEU A 454 14.60 21.75 -6.03
C LEU A 454 15.70 21.55 -7.06
N LYS A 455 16.04 22.58 -7.85
CA LYS A 455 17.17 22.52 -8.79
C LYS A 455 18.52 22.54 -8.07
N GLU A 456 18.56 23.14 -6.88
CA GLU A 456 19.80 23.32 -6.13
C GLU A 456 19.92 22.38 -4.93
N TYR A 457 18.82 22.02 -4.27
CA TYR A 457 18.84 21.28 -3.00
C TYR A 457 17.89 20.11 -3.00
N ASP A 458 18.37 19.02 -2.41
CA ASP A 458 17.60 17.80 -2.28
C ASP A 458 16.54 17.91 -1.16
N GLN A 459 15.39 17.26 -1.30
CA GLN A 459 14.33 17.33 -0.30
C GLN A 459 14.57 16.34 0.85
N PRO A 460 14.78 16.80 2.10
CA PRO A 460 15.27 15.94 3.18
C PRO A 460 14.46 14.66 3.43
N LYS A 461 13.13 14.73 3.35
CA LYS A 461 12.25 13.55 3.55
C LYS A 461 12.39 12.52 2.43
N ILE A 462 12.61 12.97 1.19
CA ILE A 462 12.81 12.09 0.03
C ILE A 462 14.21 11.49 0.13
N SER A 463 15.23 12.33 0.35
CA SER A 463 16.62 11.92 0.49
C SER A 463 16.80 10.90 1.61
N GLN A 464 16.17 11.07 2.79
CA GLN A 464 16.31 10.14 3.91
C GLN A 464 15.82 8.72 3.55
N ILE A 465 14.74 8.61 2.80
CA ILE A 465 14.17 7.31 2.43
C ILE A 465 15.04 6.63 1.37
N LEU A 466 15.51 7.37 0.37
CA LEU A 466 16.44 6.85 -0.64
C LEU A 466 17.80 6.47 -0.03
N ARG A 467 18.29 7.31 0.89
CA ARG A 467 19.59 7.14 1.56
C ARG A 467 19.66 5.87 2.38
N SER A 468 18.54 5.38 2.92
CA SER A 468 18.55 4.13 3.69
C SER A 468 18.99 2.89 2.89
N SER A 469 18.93 2.94 1.55
CA SER A 469 19.52 1.91 0.67
C SER A 469 21.01 2.15 0.40
N PHE A 470 21.45 3.41 0.37
CA PHE A 470 22.86 3.80 0.24
C PHE A 470 23.66 3.51 1.52
N ASP A 471 23.09 3.75 2.69
CA ASP A 471 23.75 3.53 3.96
C ASP A 471 24.03 2.03 4.23
N ASP A 472 23.31 1.12 3.56
CA ASP A 472 23.50 -0.34 3.62
C ASP A 472 24.61 -0.85 2.67
N LEU A 473 25.17 0.01 1.83
CA LEU A 473 26.26 -0.34 0.92
C LEU A 473 27.59 -0.47 1.67
N ASP A 474 28.49 -1.28 1.13
CA ASP A 474 29.89 -1.24 1.57
C ASP A 474 30.61 0.04 1.08
N GLU A 475 31.81 0.28 1.59
CA GLU A 475 32.56 1.51 1.28
C GLU A 475 32.97 1.60 -0.21
N VAL A 476 33.19 0.48 -0.88
CA VAL A 476 33.55 0.47 -2.31
C VAL A 476 32.30 0.78 -3.15
N GLU A 477 31.19 0.13 -2.85
CA GLU A 477 29.89 0.35 -3.48
C GLU A 477 29.40 1.80 -3.31
N LYS A 478 29.61 2.41 -2.14
CA LYS A 478 29.30 3.84 -1.91
C LYS A 478 30.10 4.74 -2.85
N ASN A 479 31.39 4.51 -2.99
CA ASN A 479 32.23 5.31 -3.88
C ASN A 479 31.85 5.10 -5.36
N ILE A 480 31.60 3.86 -5.78
CA ILE A 480 31.08 3.54 -7.12
C ILE A 480 29.76 4.29 -7.38
N PHE A 481 28.83 4.27 -6.43
CA PHE A 481 27.57 5.00 -6.54
C PHE A 481 27.79 6.49 -6.73
N LEU A 482 28.66 7.12 -5.94
CA LEU A 482 28.96 8.54 -6.02
C LEU A 482 29.63 8.91 -7.35
N ASP A 483 30.57 8.10 -7.84
CA ASP A 483 31.21 8.31 -9.15
C ASP A 483 30.19 8.23 -10.29
N ILE A 484 29.28 7.25 -10.24
CA ILE A 484 28.23 7.14 -11.26
C ILE A 484 27.26 8.32 -11.19
N ALA A 485 26.85 8.73 -9.98
CA ALA A 485 25.97 9.87 -9.80
C ALA A 485 26.56 11.19 -10.32
N ILE A 486 27.88 11.34 -10.24
CA ILE A 486 28.55 12.61 -10.53
C ILE A 486 29.10 12.65 -11.97
N PHE A 487 29.66 11.54 -12.46
CA PHE A 487 30.41 11.52 -13.71
C PHE A 487 29.81 10.62 -14.80
N PHE A 488 29.20 9.49 -14.42
CA PHE A 488 28.93 8.41 -15.39
C PHE A 488 27.45 8.11 -15.66
N LYS A 489 26.52 8.92 -15.15
CA LYS A 489 25.10 8.78 -15.48
C LYS A 489 24.87 8.86 -16.99
N GLY A 490 24.19 7.86 -17.55
CA GLY A 490 23.90 7.76 -18.97
C GLY A 490 25.07 7.26 -19.84
N THR A 491 26.22 6.92 -19.24
CA THR A 491 27.38 6.38 -19.96
C THR A 491 27.21 4.87 -20.17
N CYS A 492 27.75 4.33 -21.27
CA CYS A 492 27.74 2.90 -21.60
C CYS A 492 28.24 2.06 -20.40
N LYS A 493 27.47 1.03 -20.01
CA LYS A 493 27.77 0.20 -18.84
C LYS A 493 29.16 -0.45 -18.91
N LYS A 494 29.54 -0.96 -20.08
CA LYS A 494 30.85 -1.63 -20.26
C LYS A 494 32.01 -0.66 -20.03
N ASP A 495 31.89 0.56 -20.55
CA ASP A 495 32.92 1.59 -20.41
C ASP A 495 33.04 2.00 -18.93
N VAL A 496 31.92 2.17 -18.24
CA VAL A 496 31.92 2.47 -16.80
C VAL A 496 32.52 1.32 -16.00
N GLU A 497 32.19 0.06 -16.30
CA GLU A 497 32.79 -1.10 -15.67
C GLU A 497 34.32 -1.14 -15.88
N GLU A 498 34.81 -0.85 -17.09
CA GLU A 498 36.24 -0.82 -17.41
C GLU A 498 36.96 0.30 -16.66
N ILE A 499 36.43 1.53 -16.71
CA ILE A 499 37.00 2.70 -16.04
C ILE A 499 37.03 2.48 -14.52
N LEU A 500 35.89 2.10 -13.93
CA LEU A 500 35.79 1.93 -12.48
C LEU A 500 36.59 0.72 -11.98
N SER A 501 36.85 -0.29 -12.81
CA SER A 501 37.72 -1.42 -12.45
C SER A 501 39.18 -1.02 -12.24
N CYS A 502 39.62 0.09 -12.84
CA CYS A 502 40.94 0.66 -12.58
C CYS A 502 41.03 1.33 -11.20
N CYS A 503 39.91 1.82 -10.67
CA CYS A 503 39.85 2.53 -9.39
C CYS A 503 39.45 1.61 -8.22
N TYR A 504 38.52 0.68 -8.45
CA TYR A 504 37.91 -0.15 -7.42
C TYR A 504 38.03 -1.63 -7.74
N LYS A 505 38.68 -2.37 -6.84
CA LYS A 505 38.65 -3.83 -6.88
C LYS A 505 37.22 -4.30 -6.68
N GLY A 506 36.68 -5.00 -7.68
CA GLY A 506 35.30 -5.51 -7.65
C GLY A 506 34.25 -4.55 -8.24
N ALA A 507 34.64 -3.55 -9.04
CA ALA A 507 33.70 -2.59 -9.64
C ALA A 507 32.50 -3.23 -10.35
N VAL A 508 32.73 -4.30 -11.14
CA VAL A 508 31.65 -5.05 -11.81
C VAL A 508 30.64 -5.62 -10.81
N CYS A 509 31.13 -6.18 -9.69
CA CYS A 509 30.29 -6.70 -8.62
C CYS A 509 29.52 -5.56 -7.94
N GLY A 510 30.20 -4.46 -7.60
CA GLY A 510 29.57 -3.29 -7.00
C GLY A 510 28.46 -2.69 -7.87
N ILE A 511 28.68 -2.56 -9.19
CA ILE A 511 27.65 -2.09 -10.13
C ILE A 511 26.47 -3.06 -10.17
N SER A 512 26.72 -4.37 -10.19
CA SER A 512 25.65 -5.38 -10.11
C SER A 512 24.81 -5.26 -8.83
N ASN A 513 25.48 -5.08 -7.68
CA ASN A 513 24.81 -4.93 -6.39
C ASN A 513 23.96 -3.65 -6.32
N LEU A 514 24.45 -2.55 -6.90
CA LEU A 514 23.68 -1.31 -7.02
C LEU A 514 22.42 -1.48 -7.87
N ILE A 515 22.48 -2.27 -8.96
CA ILE A 515 21.30 -2.63 -9.76
C ILE A 515 20.32 -3.45 -8.93
N ASP A 516 20.80 -4.50 -8.26
CA ASP A 516 19.96 -5.38 -7.43
C ASP A 516 19.27 -4.62 -6.29
N LYS A 517 19.91 -3.57 -5.75
CA LYS A 517 19.37 -2.68 -4.70
C LYS A 517 18.50 -1.52 -5.23
N CYS A 518 18.18 -1.49 -6.54
CA CYS A 518 17.44 -0.42 -7.22
C CYS A 518 18.06 0.98 -7.08
N LEU A 519 19.39 1.05 -6.93
CA LEU A 519 20.13 2.31 -6.95
C LEU A 519 20.60 2.68 -8.37
N LEU A 520 20.65 1.69 -9.25
CA LEU A 520 20.84 1.84 -10.70
C LEU A 520 19.75 1.07 -11.44
N ASP A 521 19.49 1.49 -12.66
CA ASP A 521 18.63 0.77 -13.59
C ASP A 521 19.47 0.16 -14.71
N SER A 522 19.18 -1.09 -15.03
CA SER A 522 19.86 -1.88 -16.06
C SER A 522 19.18 -1.80 -17.43
N THR A 523 18.02 -1.14 -17.51
CA THR A 523 17.17 -1.10 -18.70
C THR A 523 17.35 0.18 -19.51
N SER A 524 18.41 0.22 -20.30
CA SER A 524 18.54 1.21 -21.36
C SER A 524 18.65 0.48 -22.71
N TYR A 525 17.92 0.98 -23.71
CA TYR A 525 17.97 0.43 -25.06
C TYR A 525 19.34 0.60 -25.71
N ASP A 526 20.14 1.56 -25.22
CA ASP A 526 21.48 1.91 -25.69
C ASP A 526 22.62 1.27 -24.88
N GLY A 527 22.30 0.53 -23.81
CA GLY A 527 23.29 -0.09 -22.93
C GLY A 527 23.97 0.85 -21.93
N GLY A 528 23.50 2.09 -21.78
CA GLY A 528 23.93 3.02 -20.74
C GLY A 528 23.48 2.68 -19.31
N ILE A 529 24.26 3.08 -18.30
CA ILE A 529 23.85 3.02 -16.89
C ILE A 529 22.87 4.16 -16.61
N LEU A 530 21.67 3.80 -16.16
CA LEU A 530 20.67 4.78 -15.76
C LEU A 530 20.63 4.91 -14.23
N MET A 531 20.57 6.15 -13.75
CA MET A 531 20.33 6.48 -12.35
C MET A 531 19.16 7.45 -12.27
N HIS A 532 18.23 7.18 -11.36
CA HIS A 532 17.09 8.04 -11.12
C HIS A 532 17.54 9.45 -10.66
N ASP A 533 16.94 10.53 -11.17
CA ASP A 533 17.37 11.92 -10.85
C ASP A 533 17.43 12.20 -9.34
N MET A 534 16.43 11.76 -8.58
CA MET A 534 16.48 11.88 -7.11
C MET A 534 17.65 11.12 -6.44
N LEU A 535 18.14 10.03 -7.03
CA LEU A 535 19.34 9.33 -6.52
C LEU A 535 20.62 10.08 -6.90
N GLU A 536 20.66 10.65 -8.11
CA GLU A 536 21.75 11.50 -8.57
C GLU A 536 21.87 12.75 -7.67
N GLU A 537 20.76 13.44 -7.41
CA GLU A 537 20.74 14.60 -6.53
C GLU A 537 21.08 14.25 -5.08
N MET A 538 20.63 13.08 -4.60
CA MET A 538 21.08 12.56 -3.30
C MET A 538 22.61 12.35 -3.27
N GLY A 539 23.20 11.76 -4.32
CA GLY A 539 24.65 11.57 -4.43
C GLY A 539 25.41 12.90 -4.41
N LYS A 540 24.95 13.86 -5.21
CA LYS A 540 25.51 15.23 -5.23
C LYS A 540 25.37 15.93 -3.88
N ASP A 541 24.25 15.78 -3.19
CA ASP A 541 24.01 16.36 -1.87
C ASP A 541 24.91 15.73 -0.79
N ILE A 542 25.16 14.41 -0.86
CA ILE A 542 26.12 13.72 0.01
C ILE A 542 27.51 14.36 -0.11
N VAL A 543 28.02 14.53 -1.34
CA VAL A 543 29.34 15.14 -1.57
C VAL A 543 29.36 16.62 -1.17
N ARG A 544 28.29 17.37 -1.45
CA ARG A 544 28.12 18.77 -1.00
C ARG A 544 28.24 18.91 0.51
N LYS A 545 27.73 17.93 1.27
CA LYS A 545 27.74 17.93 2.75
C LYS A 545 29.09 17.59 3.38
N GLU A 546 30.03 17.06 2.62
CA GLU A 546 31.40 16.81 3.12
C GLU A 546 32.10 18.10 3.54
N SER A 547 31.90 19.18 2.77
CA SER A 547 32.42 20.49 3.12
C SER A 547 31.70 21.63 2.41
N ILE A 548 31.56 22.74 3.14
CA ILE A 548 31.13 24.02 2.55
C ILE A 548 32.15 24.48 1.50
N ASP A 549 33.44 24.25 1.73
CA ASP A 549 34.52 24.59 0.80
C ASP A 549 34.63 23.52 -0.31
N PRO A 550 34.37 23.87 -1.59
CA PRO A 550 34.43 22.90 -2.68
C PRO A 550 35.78 22.18 -2.78
N GLY A 551 36.89 22.85 -2.48
CA GLY A 551 38.24 22.26 -2.54
C GLY A 551 38.54 21.22 -1.46
N LYS A 552 37.61 20.99 -0.53
CA LYS A 552 37.70 19.94 0.50
C LYS A 552 36.73 18.78 0.27
N ARG A 553 35.92 18.83 -0.79
CA ARG A 553 35.02 17.75 -1.18
C ARG A 553 35.80 16.68 -1.95
N SER A 554 35.30 15.46 -1.89
CA SER A 554 35.84 14.29 -2.58
C SER A 554 35.69 14.41 -4.09
N ARG A 555 34.59 15.01 -4.57
CA ARG A 555 34.27 15.11 -6.00
C ARG A 555 33.69 16.48 -6.35
N LEU A 556 33.90 16.91 -7.59
CA LEU A 556 33.37 18.17 -8.14
C LEU A 556 32.70 17.94 -9.50
N TRP A 557 31.54 18.55 -9.72
CA TRP A 557 30.82 18.51 -11.01
C TRP A 557 30.32 19.87 -11.49
N SER A 558 30.13 20.83 -10.57
CA SER A 558 29.69 22.18 -10.91
C SER A 558 30.84 22.93 -11.58
N ALA A 559 30.61 23.45 -12.79
CA ALA A 559 31.59 24.27 -13.50
C ALA A 559 32.12 25.43 -12.65
N LYS A 560 31.23 26.05 -11.87
CA LYS A 560 31.56 27.13 -10.93
C LYS A 560 32.49 26.65 -9.81
N ASP A 561 32.22 25.48 -9.25
CA ASP A 561 32.99 24.92 -8.14
C ASP A 561 34.37 24.48 -8.63
N VAL A 562 34.43 23.83 -9.80
CA VAL A 562 35.69 23.45 -10.46
C VAL A 562 36.55 24.68 -10.77
N TYR A 563 35.96 25.71 -11.37
CA TYR A 563 36.66 26.97 -11.63
C TYR A 563 37.18 27.60 -10.33
N GLN A 564 36.34 27.69 -9.29
CA GLN A 564 36.74 28.23 -7.99
C GLN A 564 37.93 27.47 -7.38
N VAL A 565 37.94 26.14 -7.45
CA VAL A 565 39.06 25.34 -6.90
C VAL A 565 40.34 25.53 -7.72
N LEU A 566 40.23 25.50 -9.05
CA LEU A 566 41.37 25.66 -9.96
C LEU A 566 41.97 27.09 -9.93
N SER A 567 41.14 28.13 -9.79
CA SER A 567 41.61 29.53 -9.78
C SER A 567 42.37 29.92 -8.52
N TYR A 568 42.08 29.30 -7.36
CA TYR A 568 42.66 29.72 -6.08
C TYR A 568 43.80 28.84 -5.57
N ASN A 569 44.29 27.86 -6.35
CA ASN A 569 45.37 26.93 -5.96
C ASN A 569 45.18 26.34 -4.55
N LYS A 570 43.94 26.23 -4.07
CA LYS A 570 43.63 25.63 -2.77
C LYS A 570 43.82 24.12 -2.94
N GLY A 571 44.95 23.63 -2.42
CA GLY A 571 45.48 22.31 -2.71
C GLY A 571 44.44 21.19 -2.78
N MET A 572 44.44 20.48 -3.91
CA MET A 572 43.71 19.24 -4.17
C MET A 572 44.29 18.11 -3.29
N LYS A 573 44.10 18.19 -1.97
CA LYS A 573 44.61 17.16 -1.04
C LYS A 573 43.69 15.94 -0.93
N LYS A 574 42.44 16.03 -1.40
CA LYS A 574 41.40 14.99 -1.25
C LYS A 574 40.40 14.88 -2.41
N THR A 575 40.55 15.69 -3.45
CA THR A 575 39.53 15.82 -4.51
C THR A 575 39.95 15.00 -5.72
N GLU A 576 39.08 14.07 -6.12
CA GLU A 576 39.14 13.28 -7.35
C GLU A 576 38.57 14.05 -8.55
#